data_AF-A0A6M1M0F6-F1
#
_entry.id   AF-A0A6M1M0F6-F1
#
_cell.length_a   1.000
_cell.length_b   1.000
_cell.length_c   1.000
_cell.angle_alpha   90.00
_cell.angle_beta   90.00
_cell.angle_gamma   90.00
#
_symmetry.space_group_name_H-M   'P 1'
#
loop_
_entity.id
_entity.type
_entity.pdbx_description
1 polymer ?
#
loop_
_entity_poly.entity_id
_entity_poly.type
_entity_poly.pdbx_seq_one_letter_code
_entity_poly.pdbx_strand_id
1 'polypeptide(L)'
;MSAERARPDNPNDDLPQARLGWIMAAIQTLIYAAFVGTFIASPATMTAPVAPGLAVTVATVFGLLVILSTMVLTGTYVLLANRLTAC
;
A
#
# COMPACT_ATOMS: atom_id res chain seq x y z
N MET A 1 28.68 -30.14 -21.49
CA MET A 1 27.36 -30.42 -20.87
C MET A 1 27.58 -30.40 -19.37
N SER A 2 27.71 -29.19 -18.82
CA SER A 2 28.06 -29.00 -17.41
C SER A 2 26.77 -29.00 -16.61
N ALA A 3 26.68 -29.94 -15.68
CA ALA A 3 25.53 -30.15 -14.83
C ALA A 3 25.15 -28.85 -14.09
N GLU A 4 23.96 -28.35 -14.39
CA GLU A 4 23.24 -27.37 -13.60
C GLU A 4 23.09 -27.97 -12.19
N ARG A 5 23.91 -27.49 -11.24
CA ARG A 5 23.74 -27.85 -9.83
C ARG A 5 22.37 -27.32 -9.41
N ALA A 6 21.39 -28.20 -9.33
CA ALA A 6 20.14 -27.94 -8.64
C ALA A 6 20.47 -27.58 -7.19
N ARG A 7 20.53 -26.27 -6.92
CA ARG A 7 20.63 -25.73 -5.55
C ARG A 7 19.34 -26.18 -4.85
N PRO A 8 19.41 -26.85 -3.70
CA PRO A 8 18.21 -27.15 -2.93
C PRO A 8 17.58 -25.81 -2.52
N ASP A 9 16.44 -25.51 -3.11
CA ASP A 9 15.65 -24.32 -2.82
C ASP A 9 15.07 -24.48 -1.42
N ASN A 10 15.61 -23.74 -0.46
CA ASN A 10 15.25 -23.87 0.95
C ASN A 10 14.15 -22.83 1.22
N PRO A 11 12.91 -23.23 1.54
CA PRO A 11 11.76 -22.31 1.66
C PRO A 11 11.97 -21.16 2.67
N ASN A 12 12.96 -21.28 3.55
CA ASN A 12 13.30 -20.28 4.54
C ASN A 12 14.15 -19.11 4.01
N ASP A 13 14.70 -19.18 2.79
CA ASP A 13 15.51 -18.09 2.22
C ASP A 13 14.63 -16.86 1.84
N ASP A 14 13.30 -17.04 1.69
CA ASP A 14 12.34 -16.00 1.31
C ASP A 14 11.72 -15.23 2.51
N LEU A 15 11.99 -15.66 3.74
CA LEU A 15 11.40 -15.09 4.97
C LEU A 15 11.59 -13.56 5.10
N PRO A 16 12.75 -12.96 4.75
CA PRO A 16 12.93 -11.51 4.83
C PRO A 16 12.00 -10.74 3.88
N GLN A 17 11.79 -11.28 2.67
CA GLN A 17 10.91 -10.70 1.66
C GLN A 17 9.44 -10.86 2.06
N ALA A 18 9.06 -12.04 2.57
CA ALA A 18 7.72 -12.30 3.09
C ALA A 18 7.37 -11.36 4.25
N ARG A 19 8.31 -11.11 5.17
CA ARG A 19 8.11 -10.17 6.30
C ARG A 19 7.92 -8.73 5.82
N LEU A 20 8.64 -8.30 4.78
CA LEU A 20 8.46 -6.99 4.16
C LEU A 20 7.09 -6.84 3.48
N GLY A 21 6.67 -7.86 2.73
CA GLY A 21 5.33 -7.90 2.14
C GLY A 21 4.22 -7.77 3.19
N TRP A 22 4.35 -8.47 4.31
CA TRP A 22 3.39 -8.39 5.42
C TRP A 22 3.34 -7.02 6.10
N ILE A 23 4.48 -6.36 6.31
CA ILE A 23 4.52 -5.01 6.88
C ILE A 23 3.81 -4.03 5.94
N MET A 24 4.04 -4.13 4.63
CA MET A 24 3.37 -3.27 3.65
C MET A 24 1.87 -3.52 3.58
N ALA A 25 1.44 -4.78 3.61
CA ALA A 25 0.03 -5.14 3.67
C ALA A 25 -0.64 -4.57 4.94
N ALA A 26 0.05 -4.61 6.09
CA ALA A 26 -0.46 -4.02 7.32
C ALA A 26 -0.59 -2.50 7.24
N ILE A 27 0.43 -1.80 6.69
CA ILE A 27 0.38 -0.34 6.48
C ILE A 27 -0.76 0.02 5.52
N GLN A 28 -0.91 -0.73 4.43
CA GLN A 28 -1.98 -0.53 3.47
C GLN A 28 -3.36 -0.69 4.10
N THR A 29 -3.52 -1.74 4.89
CA THR A 29 -4.76 -2.02 5.64
C THR A 29 -5.06 -0.88 6.60
N LEU A 30 -4.06 -0.36 7.31
CA LEU A 30 -4.21 0.75 8.24
C LEU A 30 -4.68 2.03 7.53
N ILE A 31 -4.05 2.38 6.40
CA ILE A 31 -4.42 3.57 5.61
C ILE A 31 -5.88 3.45 5.14
N TYR A 32 -6.25 2.28 4.60
CA TYR A 32 -7.59 2.06 4.08
C TYR A 32 -8.64 2.03 5.19
N ALA A 33 -8.33 1.39 6.32
CA ALA A 33 -9.19 1.36 7.50
C ALA A 33 -9.37 2.76 8.10
N ALA A 34 -8.34 3.61 8.10
CA ALA A 34 -8.46 5.01 8.53
C ALA A 34 -9.37 5.83 7.62
N PHE A 35 -9.29 5.62 6.30
CA PHE A 35 -10.20 6.26 5.33
C PHE A 35 -11.66 5.88 5.61
N VAL A 36 -11.95 4.57 5.66
CA VAL A 36 -13.30 4.06 5.93
C VAL A 36 -13.79 4.46 7.32
N GLY A 37 -12.92 4.40 8.33
CA GLY A 37 -13.25 4.80 9.70
C GLY A 37 -13.63 6.29 9.80
N THR A 38 -12.91 7.16 9.09
CA THR A 38 -13.26 8.59 9.01
C THR A 38 -14.61 8.80 8.33
N PHE A 39 -14.91 8.01 7.29
CA PHE A 39 -16.21 8.04 6.60
C PHE A 39 -17.37 7.64 7.53
N ILE A 40 -17.16 6.62 8.36
CA ILE A 40 -18.15 6.16 9.34
C ILE A 40 -18.34 7.18 10.47
N ALA A 41 -17.26 7.80 10.96
CA ALA A 41 -17.31 8.76 12.05
C ALA A 41 -18.06 10.06 11.69
N SER A 42 -17.93 10.53 10.44
CA SER A 42 -18.59 11.75 10.00
C SER A 42 -18.95 11.71 8.50
N PRO A 43 -20.01 10.98 8.12
CA PRO A 43 -20.42 10.87 6.72
C PRO A 43 -20.88 12.22 6.16
N ALA A 44 -21.45 13.09 6.99
CA ALA A 44 -21.95 14.40 6.58
C ALA A 44 -20.83 15.37 6.15
N THR A 45 -19.66 15.31 6.78
CA THR A 45 -18.50 16.13 6.38
C THR A 45 -17.82 15.57 5.14
N MET A 46 -17.79 14.24 5.02
CA MET A 46 -17.24 13.53 3.87
C MET A 46 -18.05 13.77 2.58
N THR A 47 -19.39 13.82 2.68
CA THR A 47 -20.26 14.10 1.53
C THR A 47 -20.46 15.59 1.27
N ALA A 48 -19.94 16.46 2.13
CA ALA A 48 -20.01 17.89 1.92
C ALA A 48 -19.23 18.29 0.65
N PRO A 49 -19.80 19.18 -0.19
CA PRO A 49 -19.10 19.72 -1.33
C PRO A 49 -17.93 20.60 -0.86
N VAL A 50 -16.79 20.48 -1.53
CA VAL A 50 -15.55 21.24 -1.22
C VAL A 50 -15.74 22.74 -1.48
N ALA A 51 -16.56 23.10 -2.46
CA ALA A 51 -16.94 24.49 -2.71
C ALA A 51 -18.42 24.58 -3.13
N PRO A 52 -19.09 25.72 -2.88
CA PRO A 52 -20.46 25.94 -3.30
C PRO A 52 -20.60 25.77 -4.82
N GLY A 53 -21.49 24.89 -5.26
CA GLY A 53 -21.75 24.61 -6.68
C GLY A 53 -20.85 23.56 -7.33
N LEU A 54 -19.87 22.98 -6.62
CA LEU A 54 -19.06 21.86 -7.12
C LEU A 54 -19.63 20.51 -6.68
N ALA A 55 -19.64 19.54 -7.60
CA ALA A 55 -19.96 18.15 -7.31
C ALA A 55 -18.82 17.39 -6.59
N VAL A 56 -17.64 18.02 -6.44
CA VAL A 56 -16.48 17.44 -5.78
C VAL A 56 -16.69 17.48 -4.27
N THR A 57 -16.74 16.30 -3.64
CA THR A 57 -16.91 16.17 -2.19
C THR A 57 -15.55 16.05 -1.49
N VAL A 58 -15.54 16.33 -0.19
CA VAL A 58 -14.35 16.13 0.65
C VAL A 58 -13.86 14.68 0.57
N ALA A 59 -14.77 13.72 0.52
CA ALA A 59 -14.46 12.30 0.34
C ALA A 59 -13.72 12.01 -0.98
N THR A 60 -14.07 12.70 -2.07
CA THR A 60 -13.39 12.53 -3.36
C THR A 60 -11.94 12.99 -3.27
N VAL A 61 -11.69 14.17 -2.70
CA VAL A 61 -10.33 14.71 -2.54
C VAL A 61 -9.52 13.84 -1.58
N PHE A 62 -10.12 13.46 -0.46
CA PHE A 62 -9.47 12.63 0.55
C PHE A 62 -9.16 11.22 0.02
N GLY A 63 -10.09 10.61 -0.72
CA GLY A 63 -9.88 9.33 -1.40
C GLY A 63 -8.76 9.39 -2.44
N LEU A 64 -8.65 10.49 -3.19
CA LEU A 64 -7.53 10.69 -4.11
C LEU A 64 -6.19 10.74 -3.37
N LEU A 65 -6.10 11.45 -2.24
CA LEU A 65 -4.89 11.49 -1.42
C LEU A 65 -4.51 10.11 -0.88
N VAL A 66 -5.51 9.31 -0.49
CA VAL A 66 -5.30 7.92 -0.07
C VAL A 66 -4.70 7.12 -1.23
N ILE A 67 -5.29 7.18 -2.43
CA ILE A 67 -4.79 6.48 -3.64
C ILE A 67 -3.33 6.85 -3.93
N LEU A 68 -3.00 8.14 -3.89
CA LEU A 68 -1.63 8.61 -4.11
C LEU A 68 -0.67 8.07 -3.04
N SER A 69 -1.10 8.06 -1.77
CA SER A 69 -0.32 7.48 -0.68
C SER A 69 -0.05 5.99 -0.91
N THR A 70 -1.05 5.25 -1.41
CA THR A 70 -0.92 3.85 -1.82
C THR A 70 0.14 3.67 -2.89
N MET A 71 0.09 4.47 -3.96
CA MET A 71 1.05 4.36 -5.06
C MET A 71 2.48 4.64 -4.59
N VAL A 72 2.66 5.64 -3.73
CA VAL A 72 3.97 5.96 -3.14
C VAL A 72 4.46 4.81 -2.27
N LEU A 73 3.58 4.21 -1.45
CA LEU A 73 3.94 3.08 -0.60
C LEU A 73 4.35 1.86 -1.44
N THR A 74 3.59 1.54 -2.48
CA THR A 74 3.92 0.44 -3.41
C THR A 74 5.24 0.72 -4.15
N GLY A 75 5.46 1.94 -4.63
CA GLY A 75 6.72 2.31 -5.28
C GLY A 75 7.93 2.20 -4.33
N THR A 76 7.77 2.66 -3.09
CA THR A 76 8.80 2.55 -2.04
C THR A 76 9.09 1.10 -1.69
N TYR A 77 8.05 0.26 -1.62
CA TYR A 77 8.19 -1.19 -1.43
C TYR A 77 9.00 -1.83 -2.55
N VAL A 78 8.66 -1.60 -3.81
CA VAL A 78 9.37 -2.19 -4.96
C VAL A 78 10.83 -1.75 -4.95
N LEU A 79 11.10 -0.48 -4.65
CA LEU A 79 12.47 0.02 -4.57
C LEU A 79 13.25 -0.67 -3.43
N LEU A 80 12.66 -0.79 -2.24
CA LEU A 80 13.29 -1.42 -1.07
C LEU A 80 13.52 -2.92 -1.28
N ALA A 81 12.52 -3.64 -1.82
CA ALA A 81 12.63 -5.05 -2.14
C ALA A 81 13.74 -5.28 -3.18
N ASN A 82 13.79 -4.47 -4.24
CA ASN A 82 14.84 -4.57 -5.25
C ASN A 82 16.25 -4.29 -4.67
N ARG A 83 16.37 -3.33 -3.74
CA ARG A 83 17.66 -3.07 -3.07
C ARG A 83 18.12 -4.21 -2.15
N LEU A 84 17.19 -4.92 -1.52
CA LEU A 84 17.51 -6.05 -0.64
C LEU A 84 17.89 -7.31 -1.43
N THR A 85 17.34 -7.50 -2.61
CA THR A 85 17.67 -8.63 -3.50
C THR A 85 18.98 -8.42 -4.27
N ALA A 86 19.48 -7.19 -4.39
CA ALA A 86 20.70 -6.85 -5.12
C ALA A 86 22.01 -6.99 -4.33
N CYS A 87 21.98 -7.49 -3.08
CA CYS A 87 23.15 -7.73 -2.24
C CYS A 87 23.54 -9.21 -2.17
#